data_AF-A0A7X7A475-F1
#
_entry.id   AF-A0A7X7A475-F1
#
_cell.length_a   1.000
_cell.length_b   1.000
_cell.length_c   1.000
_cell.angle_alpha   90.00
_cell.angle_beta   90.00
_cell.angle_gamma   90.00
#
_symmetry.space_group_name_H-M   'P 1'
#
loop_
_entity.id
_entity.type
_entity.pdbx_description
1 polymer ?
#
loop_
_entity_poly.entity_id
_entity_poly.type
_entity_poly.pdbx_seq_one_letter_code
_entity_poly.pdbx_strand_id
1 'polypeptide(L)' 'MDDRGRAKEYLVDRLKRDGVISGTPEALAADAGFTARAMEEALAELVAENRIQPFQDDEGNLEYQWKEYQLF' A
#
# COMPACT_ATOMS: atom_id res chain seq x y z
N MET A 1 -10.88 -14.58 8.48
CA MET A 1 -10.17 -13.56 7.69
C MET A 1 -9.40 -12.70 8.66
N ASP A 2 -8.07 -12.80 8.64
CA ASP A 2 -7.17 -12.02 9.47
C ASP A 2 -7.19 -10.53 9.05
N ASP A 3 -6.97 -9.62 9.99
CA ASP A 3 -6.91 -8.17 9.72
C ASP A 3 -5.89 -7.82 8.63
N ARG A 4 -4.75 -8.52 8.60
CA ARG A 4 -3.74 -8.40 7.55
C ARG A 4 -4.29 -8.74 6.16
N GLY A 5 -5.07 -9.81 6.03
CA GLY A 5 -5.63 -10.23 4.74
C GLY A 5 -6.62 -9.19 4.18
N ARG A 6 -7.44 -8.61 5.06
CA ARG A 6 -8.37 -7.52 4.70
C ARG A 6 -7.63 -6.23 4.33
N ALA A 7 -6.61 -5.86 5.10
CA ALA A 7 -5.76 -4.70 4.79
C ALA A 7 -5.06 -4.86 3.44
N LYS A 8 -4.54 -6.06 3.13
CA LYS A 8 -3.95 -6.38 1.83
C LYS A 8 -4.97 -6.22 0.70
N GLU A 9 -6.15 -6.80 0.83
CA GLU A 9 -7.19 -6.70 -0.20
C GLU A 9 -7.59 -5.25 -0.47
N TYR A 10 -7.74 -4.46 0.60
CA TYR A 10 -7.99 -3.02 0.51
C TYR A 10 -6.89 -2.27 -0.23
N LEU A 11 -5.62 -2.51 0.13
CA LEU A 11 -4.47 -1.91 -0.56
C LEU A 11 -4.46 -2.25 -2.04
N VAL A 12 -4.68 -3.53 -2.36
CA VAL A 12 -4.69 -4.01 -3.75
C VAL A 12 -5.80 -3.33 -4.56
N ASP A 13 -7.01 -3.23 -4.02
CA ASP A 13 -8.12 -2.56 -4.69
C ASP A 13 -7.80 -1.08 -4.94
N ARG A 14 -7.34 -0.37 -3.90
CA ARG A 14 -7.01 1.05 -3.98
C ARG A 14 -5.85 1.34 -4.92
N LEU A 15 -4.75 0.59 -4.82
CA LEU A 15 -3.62 0.70 -5.74
C LEU A 15 -3.97 0.34 -7.18
N LYS A 16 -4.87 -0.62 -7.42
CA LYS A 16 -5.33 -0.93 -8.78
C LYS A 16 -6.23 0.16 -9.34
N ARG A 17 -6.94 0.89 -8.49
CA ARG A 17 -7.85 1.97 -8.86
C ARG A 17 -7.10 3.28 -9.12
N ASP A 18 -6.24 3.67 -8.19
CA ASP A 18 -5.53 4.96 -8.20
C ASP A 18 -4.14 4.85 -8.83
N GLY A 19 -3.56 3.64 -8.93
CA GLY A 19 -2.21 3.38 -9.45
C GLY A 19 -1.10 3.65 -8.41
N VAL A 20 -1.29 4.68 -7.59
CA VAL A 20 -0.40 5.10 -6.52
C VAL A 20 -1.21 5.42 -5.25
N ILE A 21 -0.63 5.12 -4.10
CA ILE A 21 -1.15 5.57 -2.80
C ILE A 21 -0.06 6.31 -2.05
N SER A 22 -0.37 7.51 -1.59
CA SER A 22 0.51 8.33 -0.76
C SER A 22 0.10 8.20 0.69
N GLY A 23 1.08 8.05 1.58
CA GLY A 23 0.84 8.06 3.02
C GLY A 23 1.56 6.95 3.78
N THR A 24 1.69 7.17 5.09
CA THR A 24 2.28 6.17 5.97
C THR A 24 1.31 5.01 6.20
N PRO A 25 1.83 3.81 6.53
CA PRO A 25 1.00 2.67 6.92
C PRO A 25 0.00 3.02 8.02
N GLU A 26 0.37 3.91 8.94
CA GLU A 26 -0.48 4.39 10.02
C GLU A 26 -1.67 5.23 9.53
N ALA A 27 -1.45 6.15 8.59
CA ALA A 27 -2.51 6.98 8.02
C ALA A 27 -3.48 6.12 7.20
N LEU A 28 -2.94 5.21 6.38
CA LEU A 28 -3.73 4.27 5.59
C LEU A 28 -4.53 3.31 6.49
N ALA A 29 -3.93 2.86 7.59
CA ALA A 29 -4.61 2.05 8.58
C ALA A 29 -5.77 2.80 9.24
N ALA A 30 -5.54 4.05 9.65
CA ALA A 30 -6.57 4.89 10.28
C ALA A 30 -7.74 5.19 9.32
N ASP A 31 -7.44 5.47 8.04
CA ASP A 31 -8.44 5.70 6.98
C ASP A 31 -9.31 4.45 6.75
N ALA A 32 -8.67 3.28 6.71
CA ALA A 32 -9.33 2.00 6.42
C ALA A 32 -9.91 1.29 7.67
N GLY A 33 -9.66 1.80 8.88
CA GLY A 33 -10.08 1.19 10.14
C GLY A 33 -9.29 -0.07 10.51
N PHE A 34 -8.05 -0.20 10.04
CA PHE A 34 -7.13 -1.29 10.38
C PHE A 34 -6.09 -0.86 11.42
N THR A 35 -5.32 -1.83 11.91
CA THR A 35 -4.14 -1.53 12.73
C THR A 35 -2.95 -1.18 11.84
N ALA A 36 -2.11 -0.24 12.27
CA ALA A 36 -0.89 0.12 11.55
C ALA A 36 -0.01 -1.10 11.24
N ARG A 37 0.06 -2.07 12.17
CA ARG A 37 0.82 -3.31 11.96
C ARG A 37 0.25 -4.17 10.84
N ALA A 38 -1.07 -4.36 10.79
CA ALA A 38 -1.69 -5.12 9.70
C ALA A 38 -1.44 -4.45 8.34
N MET A 39 -1.45 -3.12 8.30
CA MET A 39 -1.16 -2.33 7.10
C MET A 39 0.29 -2.46 6.65
N GLU A 40 1.23 -2.34 7.59
CA GLU A 40 2.66 -2.49 7.36
C GLU A 40 3.00 -3.90 6.87
N GLU A 41 2.45 -4.94 7.53
CA GLU A 41 2.63 -6.33 7.10
C GLU A 41 2.05 -6.57 5.70
N ALA A 42 0.89 -5.99 5.40
CA ALA A 42 0.27 -6.11 4.08
C ALA A 42 1.06 -5.40 2.98
N LEU A 43 1.55 -4.18 3.23
CA LEU A 43 2.44 -3.45 2.33
C LEU A 43 3.75 -4.21 2.11
N ALA A 44 4.38 -4.68 3.19
CA ALA A 44 5.62 -5.45 3.12
C ALA A 44 5.43 -6.75 2.32
N GLU A 45 4.30 -7.44 2.49
CA GLU A 45 3.97 -8.63 1.70
C GLU A 45 3.80 -8.28 0.21
N LEU A 46 3.09 -7.21 -0.14
CA LEU A 46 2.93 -6.77 -1.53
C LEU A 46 4.26 -6.36 -2.18
N VAL A 47 5.16 -5.74 -1.41
CA VAL A 47 6.52 -5.40 -1.84
C VAL A 47 7.35 -6.67 -2.04
N ALA A 48 7.27 -7.63 -1.10
CA ALA A 48 7.96 -8.91 -1.20
C ALA A 48 7.45 -9.75 -2.39
N GLU A 49 6.15 -9.69 -2.68
CA GLU A 49 5.53 -10.29 -3.87
C GLU A 49 5.85 -9.51 -5.16
N ASN A 50 6.63 -8.43 -5.08
CA ASN A 50 6.99 -7.56 -6.20
C ASN A 50 5.78 -6.93 -6.93
N ARG A 51 4.64 -6.79 -6.26
CA ARG A 51 3.41 -6.21 -6.82
C ARG A 51 3.42 -4.68 -6.76
N ILE A 52 4.02 -4.15 -5.70
CA ILE A 52 4.15 -2.71 -5.49
C ILE A 52 5.61 -2.33 -5.23
N GLN A 53 5.92 -1.05 -5.41
CA GLN A 53 7.21 -0.46 -5.09
C GLN A 53 7.00 0.78 -4.22
N PRO A 54 7.65 0.87 -3.04
CA PRO A 54 7.71 2.11 -2.31
C PRO A 54 8.69 3.07 -2.98
N PHE A 55 8.34 4.34 -3.06
CA PHE A 55 9.21 5.42 -3.50
C PHE A 55 8.91 6.67 -2.68
N GLN A 56 9.84 7.62 -2.69
CA GLN A 56 9.60 8.95 -2.13
C GLN A 56 9.32 9.90 -3.27
N ASP A 57 8.26 10.69 -3.13
CA ASP A 57 7.99 11.83 -4.00
C ASP A 57 9.00 12.97 -3.78
N ASP A 58 9.01 13.97 -4.66
CA ASP A 58 9.78 15.22 -4.53
C ASP A 58 9.55 15.96 -3.19
N GLU A 59 8.38 15.82 -2.57
CA GLU A 59 8.09 16.36 -1.24
C GLU A 59 8.64 15.51 -0.08
N GLY A 60 9.26 14.35 -0.36
CA GLY A 60 9.76 13.40 0.64
C GLY A 60 8.67 12.52 1.26
N ASN A 61 7.46 12.56 0.70
CA ASN A 61 6.35 11.72 1.13
C ASN A 61 6.56 10.27 0.67
N LEU A 62 6.29 9.31 1.55
CA LEU A 62 6.33 7.90 1.19
C LEU A 62 5.08 7.54 0.38
N GLU A 63 5.31 7.03 -0.82
CA GLU A 63 4.28 6.58 -1.74
C GLU A 63 4.53 5.12 -2.13
N TYR A 64 3.45 4.42 -2.47
CA TYR A 64 3.49 3.07 -2.99
C TYR A 64 2.82 3.05 -4.35
N GLN A 65 3.52 2.58 -5.38
CA GLN A 65 2.99 2.45 -6.73
C GLN A 65 2.89 0.99 -7.13
N TRP A 66 1.83 0.66 -7.85
CA TRP A 66 1.65 -0.67 -8.42
C TRP A 66 2.55 -0.87 -9.63
N LYS A 67 3.35 -1.94 -9.64
CA LYS A 67 4.36 -2.18 -10.68
C LYS A 67 3.78 -2.43 -12.07
N GLU A 68 2.62 -3.10 -12.18
CA GLU A 68 1.98 -3.29 -13.49
C GLU A 68 1.51 -1.96 -14.13
N TYR A 69 1.35 -0.89 -13.36
CA TYR A 69 0.99 0.44 -13.87
C TYR A 69 2.21 1.31 -14.23
N GLN A 70 3.44 0.80 -14.07
CA GLN A 70 4.63 1.41 -14.66
C GLN A 70 4.62 1.14 -16.18
N LEU A 71 3.79 1.91 -16.90
CA LEU A 71 3.84 1.99 -18.35
C LEU A 71 5.17 2.63 -18.75
N PHE A 72 5.96 1.86 -19.50
CA PHE A 72 7.27 2.18 -20.08
C PHE A 72 7.35 3.58 -20.73
#